data_AF-A0A482XDV8-F1
#
_entry.id   AF-A0A482XDV8-F1
#
_cell.length_a   1.000
_cell.length_b   1.000
_cell.length_c   1.000
_cell.angle_alpha   90.00
_cell.angle_beta   90.00
_cell.angle_gamma   90.00
#
_symmetry.space_group_name_H-M   'P 1'
#
loop_
_entity.id
_entity.type
_entity.pdbx_description
1 polymer ?
#
loop_
_entity_poly.entity_id
_entity_poly.type
_entity_poly.pdbx_seq_one_letter_code
_entity_poly.pdbx_strand_id
1 'polypeptide(L)'
;MLPKKWRSTAAAHAEVTVNSPPTTVTTLDSGLRVATEDSGSPTATIGLWIDAGSRFETEKNNGVAHFLEHMAFKVCSHSSSIIYF
;
A
#
# COMPACT_ATOMS: atom_id res chain seq x y z
N MET A 1 -34.38 16.66 30.57
CA MET A 1 -33.33 17.48 29.92
C MET A 1 -31.98 16.85 30.23
N LEU A 2 -31.37 16.15 29.26
CA LEU A 2 -30.10 15.40 29.45
C LEU A 2 -28.90 16.23 28.93
N PRO A 3 -27.72 16.17 29.58
CA PRO A 3 -26.59 17.06 29.30
C PRO A 3 -25.89 16.72 27.97
N LYS A 4 -25.57 17.78 27.22
CA LYS A 4 -24.96 17.82 25.86
C LYS A 4 -23.51 17.29 25.76
N LYS A 5 -23.05 16.36 26.62
CA LYS A 5 -21.63 15.94 26.67
C LYS A 5 -21.30 14.61 25.98
N TRP A 6 -22.25 14.02 25.23
CA TRP A 6 -22.03 12.78 24.45
C TRP A 6 -22.59 12.86 23.04
N ARG A 7 -22.27 13.92 22.28
CA ARG A 7 -22.38 13.85 20.82
C ARG A 7 -21.08 13.25 20.30
N SER A 8 -21.14 12.00 19.83
CA SER A 8 -20.10 11.36 19.06
C SER A 8 -19.69 12.28 17.91
N THR A 9 -18.39 12.54 17.75
CA THR A 9 -17.78 13.27 16.63
C THR A 9 -17.87 12.50 15.30
N ALA A 10 -18.99 11.81 15.04
CA ALA A 10 -19.23 11.15 13.75
C ALA A 10 -19.31 12.16 12.60
N ALA A 11 -19.71 13.41 12.89
CA ALA A 11 -19.77 14.48 11.90
C ALA A 11 -18.39 15.05 11.50
N ALA A 12 -17.31 14.77 12.25
CA ALA A 12 -15.99 15.33 12.00
C ALA A 12 -15.16 14.54 10.96
N HIS A 13 -15.66 13.40 10.47
CA HIS A 13 -14.97 12.60 9.43
C HIS A 13 -15.29 13.05 8.00
N ALA A 14 -16.35 13.84 7.80
CA ALA A 14 -16.78 14.24 6.45
C ALA A 14 -16.05 15.49 5.91
N GLU A 15 -15.35 16.24 6.76
CA GLU A 15 -14.82 17.58 6.41
C GLU A 15 -13.33 17.61 6.03
N VAL A 16 -12.63 16.46 6.03
CA VAL A 16 -11.17 16.40 5.79
C VAL A 16 -10.79 16.03 4.34
N THR A 17 -11.73 15.68 3.47
CA THR A 17 -11.43 15.25 2.08
C THR A 17 -11.31 16.38 1.05
N VAL A 18 -11.14 17.63 1.47
CA VAL A 18 -11.21 18.80 0.56
C VAL A 18 -9.86 19.13 -0.11
N ASN A 19 -8.74 18.57 0.35
CA ASN A 19 -7.39 19.00 -0.10
C ASN A 19 -6.41 17.85 -0.44
N SER A 20 -6.90 16.65 -0.77
CA SER A 20 -6.04 15.58 -1.30
C SER A 20 -6.08 15.61 -2.84
N PRO A 21 -4.92 15.50 -3.53
CA PRO A 21 -4.93 15.37 -4.99
C PRO A 21 -5.72 14.12 -5.40
N PRO A 22 -6.44 14.17 -6.54
CA PRO A 22 -7.24 13.04 -6.98
C PRO A 22 -6.33 11.87 -7.37
N THR A 23 -6.57 10.69 -6.79
CA THR A 23 -5.89 9.47 -7.22
C THR A 23 -6.48 8.96 -8.53
N THR A 24 -5.67 8.88 -9.59
CA THR A 24 -6.05 8.29 -10.87
C THR A 24 -5.67 6.82 -10.88
N VAL A 25 -6.61 5.93 -11.25
CA VAL A 25 -6.36 4.48 -11.33
C VAL A 25 -6.54 4.01 -12.77
N THR A 26 -5.48 3.43 -13.32
CA THR A 26 -5.47 2.86 -14.68
C THR A 26 -5.28 1.34 -14.58
N THR A 27 -6.03 0.58 -15.38
CA THR A 27 -5.81 -0.86 -15.53
C THR A 27 -5.17 -1.11 -16.88
N LEU A 28 -4.01 -1.76 -16.89
CA LEU A 28 -3.28 -2.13 -18.10
C LEU A 28 -3.92 -3.38 -18.74
N ASP A 29 -3.61 -3.63 -20.02
CA ASP A 29 -4.07 -4.84 -20.73
C ASP A 29 -3.62 -6.15 -20.07
N SER A 30 -2.55 -6.11 -19.28
CA SER A 30 -2.08 -7.22 -18.45
C SER A 30 -2.95 -7.50 -17.21
N GLY A 31 -3.90 -6.62 -16.89
CA GLY A 31 -4.68 -6.64 -15.65
C GLY A 31 -4.01 -5.97 -14.46
N LEU A 32 -2.77 -5.48 -14.61
CA LEU A 32 -2.09 -4.72 -13.55
C LEU A 32 -2.76 -3.35 -13.35
N ARG A 33 -3.01 -3.00 -12.10
CA ARG A 33 -3.56 -1.70 -11.71
C ARG A 33 -2.44 -0.75 -11.29
N VAL A 34 -2.45 0.45 -11.85
CA VAL A 34 -1.53 1.53 -11.53
C VAL A 34 -2.35 2.67 -10.93
N ALA A 35 -2.10 3.00 -9.66
CA ALA A 35 -2.70 4.14 -8.98
C ALA A 35 -1.65 5.24 -8.86
N THR A 36 -1.95 6.45 -9.32
CA THR A 36 -1.05 7.60 -9.32
C THR A 36 -1.71 8.83 -8.70
N GLU A 37 -0.93 9.61 -7.96
CA GLU A 37 -1.33 10.88 -7.39
C GLU A 37 -0.20 11.89 -7.64
N ASP A 38 -0.54 13.04 -8.22
CA ASP A 38 0.42 14.13 -8.40
C ASP A 38 0.38 15.06 -7.20
N SER A 39 1.45 15.05 -6.42
CA SER A 39 1.61 15.89 -5.23
C SER A 39 2.32 17.22 -5.51
N GLY A 40 2.84 17.43 -6.73
CA GLY A 40 3.69 18.58 -7.08
C GLY A 40 5.07 18.58 -6.39
N SER A 41 5.44 17.50 -5.68
CA SER A 41 6.72 17.36 -4.99
C SER A 41 7.86 17.01 -5.95
N PRO A 42 9.09 17.51 -5.72
CA PRO A 42 10.28 17.05 -6.46
C PRO A 42 10.70 15.62 -6.10
N THR A 43 10.10 15.02 -5.06
CA THR A 43 10.32 13.63 -4.66
C THR A 43 9.06 12.80 -4.85
N ALA A 44 9.24 11.52 -5.18
CA ALA A 44 8.15 10.58 -5.35
C ALA A 44 8.42 9.31 -4.54
N THR A 45 7.34 8.68 -4.06
CA THR A 45 7.36 7.34 -3.49
C THR A 45 6.68 6.40 -4.47
N ILE A 46 7.34 5.29 -4.79
CA ILE A 46 6.79 4.25 -5.65
C ILE A 46 6.73 2.97 -4.83
N GLY A 47 5.58 2.30 -4.88
CA GLY A 47 5.38 1.00 -4.24
C GLY A 47 4.76 0.01 -5.20
N LEU A 48 5.06 -1.27 -4.98
CA LEU A 48 4.40 -2.39 -5.65
C LEU A 48 3.63 -3.18 -4.59
N TRP A 49 2.32 -3.29 -4.78
CA TRP A 49 1.46 -4.10 -3.92
C TRP A 49 1.07 -5.39 -4.64
N ILE A 50 1.30 -6.51 -3.97
CA ILE A 50 0.93 -7.84 -4.44
C ILE A 50 -0.11 -8.37 -3.46
N ASP A 51 -1.23 -8.87 -3.99
CA ASP A 51 -2.25 -9.55 -3.18
C ASP A 51 -1.76 -10.95 -2.80
N ALA A 52 -0.84 -11.00 -1.85
CA ALA A 52 -0.20 -12.21 -1.33
C ALA A 52 0.14 -12.02 0.16
N GLY A 53 0.35 -13.13 0.87
CA GLY A 53 0.68 -13.11 2.30
C GLY A 53 0.36 -14.44 2.97
N SER A 54 0.67 -14.56 4.27
CA SER A 54 0.51 -15.80 5.04
C SER A 54 -0.93 -16.35 5.04
N ARG A 55 -1.94 -15.49 4.86
CA ARG A 55 -3.35 -15.91 4.69
C ARG A 55 -3.55 -16.88 3.52
N PHE A 56 -2.72 -16.77 2.49
CA PHE A 56 -2.78 -17.60 1.28
C PHE A 56 -1.88 -18.85 1.37
N GLU A 57 -1.26 -19.09 2.52
CA GLU A 57 -0.45 -20.28 2.75
C GLU A 57 -1.31 -21.50 3.11
N THR A 58 -0.70 -22.65 2.97
CA THR A 58 -1.17 -24.00 3.32
C THR A 58 -0.13 -24.64 4.23
N GLU A 59 -0.45 -25.79 4.81
CA GLU A 59 0.52 -26.53 5.65
C GLU A 59 1.83 -26.85 4.92
N LYS A 60 1.80 -27.03 3.60
CA LYS A 60 2.97 -27.40 2.79
C LYS A 60 3.91 -26.23 2.48
N ASN A 61 3.44 -25.00 2.54
CA ASN A 61 4.22 -23.79 2.19
C ASN A 61 4.13 -22.72 3.28
N ASN A 62 3.88 -23.15 4.52
CA ASN A 62 3.86 -22.29 5.69
C ASN A 62 5.22 -21.57 5.86
N GLY A 63 5.18 -20.25 6.04
CA GLY A 63 6.36 -19.41 6.24
C GLY A 63 6.98 -18.87 4.95
N VAL A 64 6.44 -19.19 3.77
CA VAL A 64 6.94 -18.67 2.48
C VAL A 64 6.74 -17.15 2.37
N ALA A 65 5.64 -16.59 2.85
CA ALA A 65 5.38 -15.15 2.85
C ALA A 65 6.40 -14.40 3.71
N HIS A 66 6.67 -14.90 4.92
CA HIS A 66 7.70 -14.34 5.80
C HIS A 66 9.11 -14.48 5.18
N PHE A 67 9.39 -15.62 4.55
CA PHE A 67 10.64 -15.82 3.84
C PHE A 67 10.80 -14.83 2.67
N LEU A 68 9.74 -14.65 1.86
CA LEU A 68 9.74 -13.72 0.73
C LEU A 68 9.93 -12.27 1.15
N GLU A 69 9.36 -11.84 2.28
CA GLU A 69 9.61 -10.52 2.85
C GLU A 69 11.11 -10.27 3.08
N HIS A 70 11.83 -11.28 3.60
CA HIS A 70 13.28 -11.21 3.83
C HIS A 70 14.12 -11.36 2.55
N MET A 71 13.51 -11.75 1.43
CA MET A 71 14.17 -11.95 0.15
C MET A 71 13.83 -10.87 -0.89
N ALA A 72 12.81 -10.04 -0.63
CA ALA A 72 12.26 -9.09 -1.59
C ALA A 72 13.29 -8.10 -2.18
N PHE A 73 14.37 -7.84 -1.46
CA PHE A 73 15.46 -6.94 -1.88
C PHE A 73 16.81 -7.65 -2.10
N LYS A 74 16.84 -8.99 -2.10
CA LYS A 74 18.06 -9.75 -2.39
C LYS A 74 18.22 -9.97 -3.90
N VAL A 75 19.48 -10.23 -4.30
CA VAL A 75 19.97 -10.37 -5.69
C VAL A 75 18.91 -10.89 -6.67
N CYS A 76 18.61 -10.09 -7.70
CA CYS A 76 17.77 -10.48 -8.82
C CYS A 76 18.64 -10.88 -10.02
N SER A 77 18.13 -11.73 -10.92
CA SER A 77 18.90 -12.28 -12.06
C SER A 77 19.58 -11.22 -12.96
N HIS A 78 19.09 -9.98 -12.95
CA HIS A 78 19.60 -8.87 -13.75
C HIS A 78 20.33 -7.81 -12.91
N SER A 79 20.55 -8.06 -11.61
CA SER A 79 21.20 -7.12 -10.69
C SER A 79 22.08 -7.89 -9.70
N SER A 80 23.37 -8.02 -10.03
CA SER A 80 24.37 -8.74 -9.22
C SER A 80 24.92 -7.98 -8.01
N SER A 81 24.35 -6.82 -7.67
CA SER A 81 24.84 -5.99 -6.56
C SER A 81 23.86 -5.98 -5.39
N ILE A 82 24.37 -6.37 -4.21
CA ILE A 82 23.71 -6.19 -2.92
C ILE A 82 23.30 -4.72 -2.75
N ILE A 83 22.02 -4.48 -2.47
CA ILE A 83 21.55 -3.20 -1.95
C ILE A 83 21.91 -3.21 -0.45
N TYR A 84 22.93 -2.45 -0.06
CA TYR A 84 23.20 -2.14 1.35
C TYR A 84 22.29 -0.98 1.77
N PHE A 85 21.69 -1.08 2.96
CA PHE A 85 21.05 0.03 3.66
C PHE A 85 22.10 1.04 4.15
#